data_AF-A0A0M3IZG7-F1
#
_entry.id   AF-A0A0M3IZG7-F1
#
_cell.length_a   1.000
_cell.length_b   1.000
_cell.length_c   1.000
_cell.angle_alpha   90.00
_cell.angle_beta   90.00
_cell.angle_gamma   90.00
#
_symmetry.space_group_name_H-M   'P 1'
#
loop_
_entity.id
_entity.type
_entity.pdbx_description
1 polymer ?
#
loop_
_entity_poly.entity_id
_entity_poly.type
_entity_poly.pdbx_seq_one_letter_code
_entity_poly.pdbx_strand_id
1 'polypeptide(L)'
;MEMLRTHQLHEISLFKIYDQRWSSKQPTGYSYGWIGTRCHTTINYRLEQGKARFYDGLSRTDGCNKTTGKCNTPTETILWDPVSLKRQCPYQSLGMKIAHLSERFVTIPEMQTVFVRKRIPQNRSTIMMNCQFREVETMENGIILDHSPSTNDQAKEADRITTGRTLFVERLPNEIIRRGTAINANLQYLWNTLVNQERQVIQEVRHRVCEDQNRLLRLVKAISQTDPTTAARILFKRNDIAAENVGSFLKVFPC
;
A
#
# COMPACT_ATOMS: atom_id res chain seq x y z
N MET A 1 -12.67 -27.62 29.24
CA MET A 1 -13.56 -28.07 28.15
C MET A 1 -14.31 -29.33 28.58
N GLU A 2 -15.08 -29.24 29.67
CA GLU A 2 -15.86 -30.38 30.17
C GLU A 2 -17.29 -30.33 29.62
N MET A 3 -17.88 -29.13 29.56
CA MET A 3 -19.19 -28.85 28.97
C MET A 3 -19.36 -29.29 27.50
N LEU A 4 -18.30 -29.20 26.68
CA LEU A 4 -18.32 -29.67 25.28
C LEU A 4 -18.41 -31.20 25.15
N ARG A 5 -17.99 -31.92 26.20
CA ARG A 5 -17.91 -33.38 26.21
C ARG A 5 -19.09 -34.00 26.96
N THR A 6 -19.54 -33.36 28.03
CA THR A 6 -20.62 -33.85 28.90
C THR A 6 -21.99 -33.26 28.58
N HIS A 7 -22.05 -32.16 27.81
CA HIS A 7 -23.26 -31.35 27.62
C HIS A 7 -23.93 -30.95 28.95
N GLN A 8 -23.12 -30.79 29.99
CA GLN A 8 -23.56 -30.38 31.32
C GLN A 8 -22.78 -29.13 31.76
N LEU A 9 -23.50 -28.19 32.36
CA LEU A 9 -22.94 -27.00 33.00
C LEU A 9 -23.40 -26.99 34.45
N HIS A 10 -22.50 -27.26 35.40
CA HIS A 10 -22.79 -27.25 36.84
C HIS A 10 -24.13 -27.94 37.17
N GLU A 11 -24.26 -29.22 36.76
CA GLU A 11 -25.45 -30.08 36.96
C GLU A 11 -26.68 -29.79 36.05
N ILE A 12 -26.63 -28.74 35.23
CA ILE A 12 -27.69 -28.44 34.26
C ILE A 12 -27.41 -29.16 32.95
N SER A 13 -28.31 -30.08 32.58
CA SER A 13 -28.28 -30.79 31.29
C SER A 13 -28.72 -29.87 30.14
N LEU A 14 -27.89 -29.81 29.10
CA LEU A 14 -28.18 -29.08 27.87
C LEU A 14 -28.76 -30.04 26.83
N PHE A 15 -29.92 -29.70 26.28
CA PHE A 15 -30.58 -30.49 25.25
C PHE A 15 -30.22 -29.93 23.87
N LYS A 16 -29.93 -30.82 22.92
CA LYS A 16 -29.69 -30.43 21.53
C LYS A 16 -30.97 -29.82 20.95
N ILE A 17 -30.87 -28.63 20.38
CA ILE A 17 -31.97 -27.97 19.65
C ILE A 17 -31.78 -28.20 18.15
N TYR A 18 -30.56 -27.92 17.65
CA TYR A 18 -30.17 -28.06 16.26
C TYR A 18 -28.72 -28.58 16.18
N ASP A 19 -28.23 -28.84 14.97
CA ASP A 19 -26.81 -29.10 14.78
C ASP A 19 -25.97 -27.94 15.34
N GLN A 20 -24.99 -28.30 16.16
CA GLN A 20 -24.08 -27.37 16.83
C GLN A 20 -24.76 -26.37 17.79
N ARG A 21 -26.00 -26.61 18.23
CA ARG A 21 -26.70 -25.76 19.22
C ARG A 21 -27.41 -26.56 20.30
N TRP A 22 -27.19 -26.16 21.55
CA TRP A 22 -27.79 -26.78 22.72
C TRP A 22 -28.33 -25.72 23.69
N SER A 23 -29.36 -26.07 24.45
CA SER A 23 -29.89 -25.18 25.49
C SER A 23 -30.48 -25.94 26.67
N SER A 24 -30.44 -25.33 27.84
CA SER A 24 -31.25 -25.77 28.98
C SER A 24 -32.73 -25.49 28.69
N LYS A 25 -33.60 -26.31 29.26
CA LYS A 25 -35.05 -26.09 29.19
C LYS A 25 -35.57 -25.82 30.59
N GLN A 26 -35.44 -24.58 31.06
CA GLN A 26 -36.24 -24.11 32.20
C GLN A 26 -37.47 -23.38 31.66
N PRO A 27 -38.69 -23.91 31.92
CA PRO A 27 -39.91 -23.28 31.45
C PRO A 27 -40.07 -21.92 32.13
N THR A 28 -40.35 -20.89 31.33
CA THR A 28 -40.76 -19.58 31.84
C THR A 28 -42.15 -19.71 32.43
N GLY A 29 -42.24 -19.85 33.75
CA GLY A 29 -43.50 -19.81 34.48
C GLY A 29 -43.98 -18.37 34.62
N TYR A 30 -45.11 -18.04 34.01
CA TYR A 30 -45.82 -16.80 34.29
C TYR A 30 -47.10 -17.12 35.07
N SER A 31 -47.42 -16.27 36.03
CA SER A 31 -48.70 -16.31 36.73
C SER A 31 -49.30 -14.91 36.71
N TYR A 32 -50.55 -14.82 36.27
CA TYR A 32 -51.32 -13.58 36.37
C TYR A 32 -51.99 -13.58 37.74
N GLY A 33 -51.52 -12.72 38.64
CA GLY A 33 -52.19 -12.52 39.92
C GLY A 33 -53.50 -11.78 39.71
N TRP A 34 -54.56 -12.17 40.43
CA TRP A 34 -55.80 -11.38 40.49
C TRP A 34 -55.58 -9.98 41.12
N ILE A 35 -54.50 -9.79 41.89
CA ILE A 35 -53.99 -8.49 42.33
C ILE A 35 -52.45 -8.50 42.20
N GLY A 36 -51.94 -7.64 41.32
CA GLY A 36 -50.50 -7.44 41.10
C GLY A 36 -49.83 -8.50 40.22
N THR A 37 -48.69 -8.12 39.64
CA THR A 37 -47.83 -8.99 38.83
C THR A 37 -46.73 -9.60 39.69
N ARG A 38 -46.63 -10.94 39.72
CA ARG A 38 -45.50 -11.67 40.30
C ARG A 38 -44.61 -12.20 39.19
N CYS A 39 -43.47 -11.56 38.99
CA CYS A 39 -42.47 -11.98 38.00
C CYS A 39 -41.43 -12.89 38.66
N HIS A 40 -41.21 -14.07 38.08
CA HIS A 40 -40.09 -14.95 38.45
C HIS A 40 -39.03 -14.90 37.35
N THR A 41 -37.77 -14.76 37.75
CA THR A 41 -36.64 -14.80 36.80
C THR A 41 -36.37 -16.23 36.40
N THR A 42 -36.36 -16.51 35.10
CA THR A 42 -35.92 -17.80 34.53
C THR A 42 -34.59 -17.60 33.80
N ILE A 43 -33.63 -18.48 34.04
CA ILE A 43 -32.31 -18.41 33.40
C ILE A 43 -32.18 -19.60 32.46
N ASN A 44 -31.94 -19.34 31.17
CA ASN A 44 -31.65 -20.39 30.21
C ASN A 44 -30.23 -20.24 29.67
N TYR A 45 -29.50 -21.34 29.65
CA TYR A 45 -28.16 -21.43 29.10
C TYR A 45 -28.24 -21.89 27.64
N ARG A 46 -27.42 -21.30 26.78
CA ARG A 46 -27.30 -21.66 25.37
C ARG A 46 -25.84 -21.87 25.02
N LEU A 47 -25.55 -22.97 24.33
CA LEU A 47 -24.25 -23.29 23.79
C LEU A 47 -24.33 -23.37 22.27
N GLU A 48 -23.43 -22.67 21.59
CA GLU A 48 -23.29 -22.73 20.14
C GLU A 48 -21.86 -23.11 19.77
N GLN A 49 -21.70 -24.04 18.85
CA GLN A 49 -20.42 -24.39 18.26
C GLN A 49 -20.38 -23.91 16.81
N GLY A 50 -19.22 -23.44 16.35
CA GLY A 50 -19.08 -22.92 15.00
C GLY A 50 -17.66 -22.44 14.73
N LYS A 51 -17.46 -21.84 13.55
CA LYS A 51 -16.18 -21.23 13.16
C LYS A 51 -16.18 -19.76 13.55
N ALA A 52 -15.28 -19.39 14.47
CA ALA A 52 -15.04 -17.99 14.79
C ALA A 52 -14.31 -17.33 13.62
N ARG A 53 -14.84 -16.21 13.12
CA ARG A 53 -14.16 -15.32 12.18
C ARG A 53 -13.92 -13.99 12.88
N PHE A 54 -12.74 -13.41 12.68
CA PHE A 54 -12.35 -12.16 13.31
C PHE A 54 -12.36 -11.05 12.27
N TYR A 55 -13.36 -10.19 12.36
CA TYR A 55 -13.53 -9.02 11.51
C TYR A 55 -13.64 -7.78 12.37
N ASP A 56 -13.08 -6.68 11.89
CA ASP A 56 -13.19 -5.38 12.57
C ASP A 56 -14.53 -4.72 12.16
N GLY A 57 -15.36 -4.40 13.16
CA GLY A 57 -16.51 -3.49 13.03
C GLY A 57 -17.91 -4.07 12.82
N LEU A 58 -18.09 -5.37 12.56
CA LEU A 58 -19.44 -5.98 12.35
C LEU A 58 -19.57 -7.45 12.84
N SER A 59 -18.59 -7.97 13.57
CA SER A 59 -18.60 -9.36 14.04
C SER A 59 -18.94 -9.47 15.52
N ARG A 60 -19.45 -10.64 15.95
CA ARG A 60 -19.55 -11.03 17.37
C ARG A 60 -18.19 -10.99 18.10
N THR A 61 -17.10 -11.03 17.33
CA THR A 61 -15.71 -10.98 17.79
C THR A 61 -15.08 -9.58 17.67
N ASP A 62 -15.86 -8.54 17.39
CA ASP A 62 -15.34 -7.18 17.29
C ASP A 62 -14.74 -6.72 18.62
N GLY A 63 -13.56 -6.09 18.56
CA GLY A 63 -12.78 -5.70 19.75
C GLY A 63 -12.15 -6.86 20.54
N CYS A 64 -12.37 -8.12 20.15
CA CYS A 64 -11.79 -9.27 20.85
C CYS A 64 -10.32 -9.49 20.46
N ASN A 65 -9.46 -9.68 21.46
CA ASN A 65 -8.06 -10.02 21.22
C ASN A 65 -7.93 -11.48 20.73
N LYS A 66 -7.60 -11.67 19.45
CA LYS A 66 -7.48 -12.98 18.78
C LYS A 66 -6.54 -13.96 19.50
N THR A 67 -5.56 -13.48 20.27
CA THR A 67 -4.51 -14.32 20.90
C THR A 67 -4.89 -14.92 22.24
N THR A 68 -5.97 -14.45 22.90
CA THR A 68 -6.33 -14.87 24.26
C THR A 68 -7.13 -16.18 24.29
N GLY A 69 -7.78 -16.56 23.19
CA GLY A 69 -8.67 -17.74 23.14
C GLY A 69 -10.02 -17.54 23.81
N LYS A 70 -10.30 -16.33 24.31
CA LYS A 70 -11.53 -15.99 25.03
C LYS A 70 -11.89 -14.52 24.84
N CYS A 71 -13.16 -14.26 24.61
CA CYS A 71 -13.76 -12.93 24.64
C CYS A 71 -15.04 -12.92 25.47
N ASN A 72 -15.14 -11.96 26.37
CA ASN A 72 -16.37 -11.68 27.09
C ASN A 72 -17.02 -10.45 26.45
N THR A 73 -18.21 -10.63 25.90
CA THR A 73 -19.07 -9.54 25.42
C THR A 73 -20.17 -9.29 26.44
N PRO A 74 -20.96 -8.20 26.32
CA PRO A 74 -22.10 -7.96 27.21
C PRO A 74 -23.17 -9.06 27.18
N THR A 75 -23.27 -9.80 26.07
CA THR A 75 -24.33 -10.80 25.84
C THR A 75 -23.85 -12.24 25.90
N GLU A 76 -22.56 -12.49 25.74
CA GLU A 76 -22.02 -13.85 25.60
C GLU A 76 -20.52 -13.98 25.89
N THR A 77 -20.08 -15.20 26.19
CA THR A 77 -18.66 -15.58 26.23
C THR A 77 -18.33 -16.44 25.02
N ILE A 78 -17.39 -15.96 24.21
CA ILE A 78 -16.91 -16.64 23.01
C ILE A 78 -15.55 -17.25 23.30
N LEU A 79 -15.39 -18.54 23.00
CA LEU A 79 -14.14 -19.29 23.19
C LEU A 79 -13.66 -19.84 21.86
N TRP A 80 -12.34 -19.83 21.65
CA TRP A 80 -11.70 -20.40 20.47
C TRP A 80 -10.30 -20.90 20.81
N ASP A 81 -9.73 -21.74 19.94
CA ASP A 81 -8.34 -22.18 20.08
C ASP A 81 -7.37 -21.09 19.57
N PRO A 82 -6.58 -20.43 20.44
CA PRO A 82 -5.65 -19.39 20.03
C PRO A 82 -4.47 -19.94 19.22
N VAL A 83 -4.15 -21.23 19.32
CA VAL A 83 -3.01 -21.84 18.61
C VAL A 83 -3.29 -21.89 17.10
N SER A 84 -4.53 -22.20 16.71
CA SER A 84 -4.97 -22.22 15.32
C SER A 84 -4.80 -20.88 14.60
N LEU A 85 -4.95 -19.76 15.34
CA LEU A 85 -4.84 -18.39 14.80
C LEU A 85 -3.40 -17.90 14.75
N LYS A 86 -2.53 -18.34 15.67
CA LYS A 86 -1.10 -18.02 15.65
C LYS A 86 -0.38 -18.57 14.41
N ARG A 87 -0.88 -19.64 13.80
CA ARG A 87 -0.25 -20.26 12.61
C ARG A 87 -0.74 -19.73 11.27
N GLN A 88 -1.75 -18.86 11.26
CA GLN A 88 -2.31 -18.33 10.01
C GLN A 88 -1.57 -17.06 9.60
N CYS A 89 -1.01 -17.07 8.40
CA CYS A 89 -0.44 -15.88 7.80
C CYS A 89 -1.58 -14.90 7.46
N PRO A 90 -1.56 -13.65 7.97
CA PRO A 90 -2.61 -12.68 7.71
C PRO A 90 -2.53 -12.08 6.30
N TYR A 91 -1.49 -12.39 5.52
CA TYR A 91 -1.28 -11.87 4.18
C TYR A 91 -1.79 -12.84 3.12
N GLN A 92 -2.25 -12.27 2.01
CA GLN A 92 -2.59 -13.00 0.80
C GLN A 92 -1.51 -12.75 -0.26
N SER A 93 -1.00 -13.83 -0.84
CA SER A 93 -0.05 -13.75 -1.96
C SER A 93 -0.77 -13.28 -3.23
N LEU A 94 -0.25 -12.23 -3.85
CA LEU A 94 -0.61 -11.75 -5.18
C LEU A 94 0.24 -12.40 -6.28
N GLY A 95 1.14 -13.30 -5.89
CA GLY A 95 2.00 -14.07 -6.78
C GLY A 95 3.38 -13.44 -7.00
N MET A 96 4.14 -14.14 -7.85
CA MET A 96 5.49 -13.78 -8.25
C MET A 96 5.43 -12.75 -9.39
N LYS A 97 6.15 -11.63 -9.25
CA LYS A 97 6.13 -10.51 -10.19
C LYS A 97 7.54 -9.99 -10.47
N ILE A 98 7.76 -9.53 -11.70
CA ILE A 98 8.98 -8.83 -12.09
C ILE A 98 8.84 -7.36 -11.68
N ALA A 99 9.78 -6.88 -10.87
CA ALA A 99 9.78 -5.54 -10.32
C ALA A 99 11.08 -4.81 -10.65
N HIS A 100 10.98 -3.54 -11.03
CA HIS A 100 12.13 -2.65 -11.16
C HIS A 100 12.37 -1.92 -9.85
N LEU A 101 13.56 -2.10 -9.28
CA LEU A 101 13.94 -1.54 -8.01
C LEU A 101 14.67 -0.21 -8.21
N SER A 102 14.28 0.79 -7.43
CA SER A 102 14.99 2.05 -7.24
C SER A 102 15.18 2.29 -5.75
N GLU A 103 16.02 3.24 -5.36
CA GLU A 103 16.28 3.55 -3.94
C GLU A 103 14.99 3.88 -3.17
N ARG A 104 14.05 4.60 -3.79
CA ARG A 104 12.80 5.05 -3.16
C ARG A 104 11.56 4.31 -3.63
N PHE A 105 11.61 3.69 -4.81
CA PHE A 105 10.43 3.18 -5.48
C PHE A 105 10.64 1.74 -5.94
N VAL A 106 9.57 0.95 -5.87
CA VAL A 106 9.49 -0.38 -6.48
C VAL A 106 8.37 -0.37 -7.50
N THR A 107 8.72 -0.54 -8.77
CA THR A 107 7.77 -0.49 -9.89
C THR A 107 7.46 -1.91 -10.35
N ILE A 108 6.19 -2.28 -10.43
CA ILE A 108 5.75 -3.56 -10.99
C ILE A 108 4.90 -3.29 -12.23
N PRO A 109 5.49 -3.41 -13.44
CA PRO A 109 4.80 -3.06 -14.69
C PRO A 109 3.54 -3.88 -14.96
N GLU A 110 3.58 -5.19 -14.67
CA GLU A 110 2.44 -6.10 -14.89
C GLU A 110 1.20 -5.67 -14.07
N MET A 111 1.43 -5.06 -12.90
CA MET A 111 0.38 -4.54 -12.04
C MET A 111 0.04 -3.08 -12.33
N GLN A 112 0.83 -2.39 -13.16
CA GLN A 112 0.76 -0.94 -13.36
C GLN A 112 0.80 -0.19 -12.03
N THR A 113 1.67 -0.62 -11.11
CA THR A 113 1.77 -0.06 -9.75
C THR A 113 3.20 0.37 -9.41
N VAL A 114 3.32 1.46 -8.67
CA VAL A 114 4.57 1.86 -7.99
C VAL A 114 4.34 1.87 -6.49
N PHE A 115 5.22 1.20 -5.75
CA PHE A 115 5.25 1.21 -4.31
C PHE A 115 6.38 2.09 -3.79
N VAL A 116 6.11 2.78 -2.67
CA VAL A 116 7.07 3.67 -2.02
C VAL A 116 7.69 2.94 -0.83
N ARG A 117 9.02 2.94 -0.78
CA ARG A 117 9.77 2.37 0.34
C ARG A 117 9.67 3.27 1.57
N LYS A 118 9.49 2.67 2.76
CA LYS A 118 9.53 3.41 4.01
C LYS A 118 10.94 3.96 4.25
N ARG A 119 11.02 5.23 4.65
CA ARG A 119 12.31 5.90 4.95
C ARG A 119 13.05 5.29 6.16
N ILE A 120 12.32 4.65 7.05
CA ILE A 120 12.87 4.01 8.25
C ILE A 120 12.63 2.50 8.11
N PRO A 121 13.69 1.67 8.07
CA PRO A 121 13.52 0.23 8.13
C PRO A 121 12.82 -0.10 9.45
N GLN A 122 11.62 -0.68 9.38
CA GLN A 122 11.00 -1.19 10.59
C GLN A 122 11.86 -2.34 11.10
N ASN A 123 12.15 -2.33 12.42
CA ASN A 123 12.72 -3.50 13.10
C ASN A 123 11.93 -4.73 12.66
N ARG A 124 12.64 -5.81 12.27
CA ARG A 124 12.09 -7.11 11.85
C ARG A 124 10.95 -7.52 12.77
N SER A 125 9.75 -7.09 12.42
CA SER A 125 8.60 -7.19 13.31
C SER A 125 8.14 -8.64 13.31
N THR A 126 7.56 -9.06 14.42
CA THR A 126 6.92 -10.35 14.72
C THR A 126 5.99 -10.89 13.62
N ILE A 127 5.65 -10.05 12.64
CA ILE A 127 5.01 -10.35 11.35
C ILE A 127 5.71 -11.51 10.61
N MET A 128 7.04 -11.62 10.69
CA MET A 128 7.81 -12.69 10.02
C MET A 128 7.64 -14.09 10.66
N MET A 129 7.15 -14.21 11.89
CA MET A 129 7.15 -15.53 12.57
C MET A 129 6.05 -16.49 12.09
N ASN A 130 4.98 -15.96 11.49
CA ASN A 130 3.80 -16.77 11.12
C ASN A 130 3.65 -16.95 9.61
N CYS A 131 4.46 -16.26 8.82
CA CYS A 131 4.49 -16.35 7.36
C CYS A 131 5.88 -16.82 6.94
N GLN A 132 5.98 -17.69 5.92
CA GLN A 132 7.25 -18.29 5.46
C GLN A 132 8.10 -17.31 4.63
N PHE A 133 8.20 -16.06 5.08
CA PHE A 133 8.92 -14.99 4.42
C PHE A 133 10.43 -15.16 4.56
N ARG A 134 11.19 -14.83 3.51
CA ARG A 134 12.65 -14.90 3.54
C ARG A 134 13.27 -13.54 3.81
N GLU A 135 13.06 -12.60 2.89
CA GLU A 135 13.65 -11.27 2.94
C GLU A 135 12.57 -10.25 2.56
N VAL A 136 11.96 -9.63 3.57
CA VAL A 136 10.78 -8.77 3.38
C VAL A 136 11.08 -7.30 3.48
N GLU A 137 10.51 -6.56 2.55
CA GLU A 137 10.44 -5.10 2.58
C GLU A 137 8.98 -4.67 2.71
N THR A 138 8.67 -3.82 3.70
CA THR A 138 7.32 -3.26 3.88
C THR A 138 7.23 -1.88 3.25
N MET A 139 6.30 -1.73 2.31
CA MET A 139 6.01 -0.48 1.60
C MET A 139 5.16 0.48 2.47
N GLU A 140 5.11 1.76 2.11
CA GLU A 140 4.33 2.77 2.86
C GLU A 140 2.84 2.42 2.96
N ASN A 141 2.26 1.81 1.92
CA ASN A 141 0.87 1.39 1.89
C ASN A 141 0.59 0.02 2.55
N GLY A 142 1.58 -0.54 3.27
CA GLY A 142 1.43 -1.80 4.00
C GLY A 142 1.53 -3.07 3.15
N ILE A 143 1.88 -2.95 1.85
CA ILE A 143 2.24 -4.09 1.01
C ILE A 143 3.60 -4.62 1.44
N ILE A 144 3.73 -5.94 1.46
CA ILE A 144 4.99 -6.62 1.71
C ILE A 144 5.53 -7.15 0.38
N LEU A 145 6.82 -6.94 0.16
CA LEU A 145 7.56 -7.52 -0.95
C LEU A 145 8.57 -8.50 -0.36
N ASP A 146 8.45 -9.79 -0.70
CA ASP A 146 9.42 -10.82 -0.31
C ASP A 146 10.39 -11.09 -1.47
N HIS A 147 11.66 -10.85 -1.21
CA HIS A 147 12.77 -11.06 -2.12
C HIS A 147 13.16 -12.54 -2.10
N SER A 148 12.65 -13.32 -3.04
CA SER A 148 13.15 -14.69 -3.25
C SER A 148 14.42 -14.67 -4.10
N PRO A 149 15.43 -15.49 -3.80
CA PRO A 149 16.54 -15.68 -4.73
C PRO A 149 16.02 -16.25 -6.05
N SER A 150 16.37 -15.60 -7.15
CA SER A 150 16.21 -16.13 -8.50
C SER A 150 16.84 -17.51 -8.56
N THR A 151 16.07 -18.55 -8.89
CA THR A 151 16.58 -19.92 -9.06
C THR A 151 17.42 -20.11 -10.33
N ASN A 152 17.95 -19.03 -10.91
CA ASN A 152 18.95 -19.10 -11.96
C ASN A 152 20.20 -18.33 -11.52
N ASP A 153 21.06 -19.03 -10.79
CA ASP A 153 22.49 -18.78 -10.73
C ASP A 153 23.07 -18.88 -12.14
N GLN A 154 23.06 -17.77 -12.88
CA GLN A 154 23.99 -17.43 -13.99
C GLN A 154 23.55 -16.13 -14.67
N ALA A 155 23.65 -15.01 -13.96
CA ALA A 155 23.84 -13.71 -14.60
C ALA A 155 24.89 -12.96 -13.78
N LYS A 156 26.15 -13.22 -14.13
CA LYS A 156 27.31 -12.48 -13.64
C LYS A 156 27.12 -11.00 -13.95
N GLU A 157 27.28 -10.17 -12.92
CA GLU A 157 28.03 -8.91 -12.91
C GLU A 157 28.23 -8.22 -14.28
N ALA A 158 27.14 -7.75 -14.90
CA ALA A 158 27.19 -6.75 -15.96
C ALA A 158 25.83 -6.06 -16.07
N ASP A 159 25.86 -4.74 -15.96
CA ASP A 159 24.80 -3.79 -16.31
C ASP A 159 23.78 -3.42 -15.21
N ARG A 160 24.16 -2.39 -14.45
CA ARG A 160 23.36 -1.67 -13.44
C ARG A 160 22.18 -0.88 -14.01
N ILE A 161 21.76 -1.10 -15.26
CA ILE A 161 20.81 -0.20 -15.94
C ILE A 161 19.50 -0.86 -16.39
N THR A 162 19.36 -2.20 -16.40
CA THR A 162 18.06 -2.78 -16.84
C THR A 162 17.76 -4.16 -16.24
N THR A 163 17.59 -4.29 -14.93
CA THR A 163 17.41 -5.59 -14.25
C THR A 163 16.18 -5.63 -13.34
N GLY A 164 15.04 -6.08 -13.89
CA GLY A 164 13.88 -6.43 -13.09
C GLY A 164 14.22 -7.59 -12.14
N ARG A 165 13.87 -7.46 -10.86
CA ARG A 165 13.99 -8.53 -9.85
C ARG A 165 12.64 -9.19 -9.62
N THR A 166 12.65 -10.50 -9.45
CA THR A 166 11.47 -11.28 -9.13
C THR A 166 11.13 -11.16 -7.65
N LEU A 167 9.93 -10.69 -7.32
CA LEU A 167 9.44 -10.52 -5.95
C LEU A 167 8.11 -11.24 -5.76
N PHE A 168 7.89 -11.78 -4.57
CA PHE A 168 6.56 -12.16 -4.12
C PHE A 168 5.86 -10.94 -3.53
N VAL A 169 4.68 -10.62 -4.06
CA VAL A 169 3.91 -9.47 -3.60
C VAL A 169 2.81 -9.96 -2.67
N GLU A 170 2.75 -9.40 -1.48
CA GLU A 170 1.81 -9.79 -0.45
C GLU A 170 1.02 -8.60 0.07
N ARG A 171 -0.28 -8.80 0.27
CA ARG A 171 -1.22 -7.76 0.68
C ARG A 171 -2.01 -8.20 1.89
N LEU A 172 -2.29 -7.26 2.78
CA LEU A 172 -3.32 -7.43 3.80
C LEU A 172 -4.71 -7.56 3.13
N PRO A 173 -5.62 -8.39 3.67
CA PRO A 173 -6.99 -8.46 3.21
C PRO A 173 -7.63 -7.07 3.13
N ASN A 174 -8.47 -6.86 2.11
CA ASN A 174 -9.08 -5.57 1.76
C ASN A 174 -9.82 -4.88 2.93
N GLU A 175 -10.17 -5.63 3.97
CA GLU A 175 -10.89 -5.19 5.15
C GLU A 175 -10.03 -4.36 6.13
N ILE A 176 -8.70 -4.57 6.17
CA ILE A 176 -7.77 -3.87 7.09
C ILE A 176 -7.28 -2.52 6.51
N ILE A 177 -7.39 -2.34 5.20
CA ILE A 177 -6.81 -1.21 4.43
C ILE A 177 -7.58 0.11 4.64
N ARG A 178 -8.71 0.10 5.34
CA ARG A 178 -9.56 1.29 5.55
C ARG A 178 -8.92 2.40 6.38
N ARG A 179 -7.77 2.17 7.04
CA ARG A 179 -7.07 3.23 7.79
C ARG A 179 -5.77 3.66 7.11
N GLY A 180 -5.85 4.78 6.39
CA GLY A 180 -4.73 5.71 6.23
C GLY A 180 -4.10 5.75 4.85
N THR A 181 -4.39 6.83 4.12
CA THR A 181 -3.48 7.54 3.20
C THR A 181 -2.62 6.72 2.23
N ALA A 182 -3.09 5.55 1.77
CA ALA A 182 -2.44 4.87 0.67
C ALA A 182 -2.72 5.67 -0.61
N ILE A 183 -1.75 6.49 -1.05
CA ILE A 183 -1.73 6.98 -2.43
C ILE A 183 -1.93 5.76 -3.32
N ASN A 184 -2.97 5.79 -4.15
CA ASN A 184 -3.31 4.68 -5.02
C ASN A 184 -2.08 4.36 -5.87
N ALA A 185 -1.49 3.18 -5.69
CA ALA A 185 -0.24 2.79 -6.36
C ALA A 185 -0.36 2.85 -7.89
N ASN A 186 -1.59 2.73 -8.43
CA ASN A 186 -1.88 2.92 -9.85
C ASN A 186 -1.78 4.40 -10.25
N LEU A 187 -2.31 5.31 -9.43
CA LEU A 187 -2.17 6.76 -9.68
C LEU A 187 -0.71 7.19 -9.62
N GLN A 188 0.07 6.64 -8.69
CA GLN A 188 1.52 6.90 -8.62
C GLN A 188 2.25 6.38 -9.86
N TYR A 189 1.87 5.21 -10.37
CA TYR A 189 2.42 4.65 -11.60
C TYR A 189 2.10 5.52 -12.82
N LEU A 190 0.84 5.94 -12.97
CA LEU A 190 0.42 6.83 -14.04
C LEU A 190 1.18 8.15 -14.01
N TRP A 191 1.28 8.78 -12.83
CA TRP A 191 2.04 10.01 -12.65
C TRP A 191 3.51 9.86 -13.01
N ASN A 192 4.17 8.82 -12.51
CA ASN A 192 5.60 8.59 -12.79
C ASN A 192 5.85 8.29 -14.27
N THR A 193 4.96 7.54 -14.91
CA THR A 193 5.05 7.23 -16.34
C THR A 193 4.91 8.51 -17.18
N LEU A 194 3.90 9.34 -16.87
CA LEU A 194 3.67 10.63 -17.54
C LEU A 194 4.87 11.56 -17.39
N VAL A 195 5.37 11.76 -16.16
CA VAL A 195 6.51 12.64 -15.90
C VAL A 195 7.77 12.17 -16.62
N ASN A 196 8.01 10.86 -16.69
CA ASN A 196 9.17 10.32 -17.38
C ASN A 196 9.07 10.53 -18.90
N GLN A 197 7.89 10.33 -19.50
CA GLN A 197 7.65 10.61 -20.92
C GLN A 197 7.81 12.11 -21.23
N GLU A 198 7.22 12.97 -20.41
CA GLU A 198 7.34 14.42 -20.57
C GLU A 198 8.80 14.87 -20.50
N ARG A 199 9.58 14.33 -19.55
CA ARG A 199 11.00 14.66 -19.40
C ARG A 199 11.81 14.31 -20.65
N GLN A 200 11.54 13.17 -21.29
CA GLN A 200 12.23 12.78 -22.52
C GLN A 200 11.93 13.76 -23.66
N VAL A 201 10.67 14.13 -23.85
CA VAL A 201 10.27 15.09 -24.89
C VAL A 201 10.88 16.47 -24.61
N ILE A 202 10.85 16.95 -23.37
CA ILE A 202 11.44 18.24 -22.99
C ILE A 202 12.95 18.26 -23.26
N GLN A 203 13.66 17.15 -23.01
CA GLN A 203 15.10 17.06 -23.30
C GLN A 203 15.39 17.21 -24.79
N GLU A 204 14.59 16.57 -25.66
CA GLU A 204 14.73 16.71 -27.11
C GLU A 204 14.45 18.15 -27.57
N VAL A 205 13.36 18.77 -27.08
CA VAL A 205 13.02 20.16 -27.40
C VAL A 205 14.13 21.12 -26.96
N ARG A 206 14.69 20.94 -25.76
CA ARG A 206 15.82 21.77 -25.28
C ARG A 206 17.02 21.66 -26.19
N HIS A 207 17.35 20.46 -26.67
CA HIS A 207 18.46 20.26 -27.58
C HIS A 207 18.25 21.02 -28.90
N ARG A 208 17.06 20.88 -29.50
CA ARG A 208 16.71 21.60 -30.74
C ARG A 208 16.73 23.12 -30.57
N VAL A 209 16.18 23.64 -29.47
CA VAL A 209 16.22 25.08 -29.17
C VAL A 209 17.66 25.58 -29.03
N CYS A 210 18.54 24.81 -28.40
CA CYS A 210 19.96 25.14 -28.30
C CYS A 210 20.64 25.18 -29.69
N GLU A 211 20.38 24.18 -30.53
CA GLU A 211 20.90 24.16 -31.91
C GLU A 211 20.42 25.36 -32.73
N ASP A 212 19.14 25.72 -32.64
CA ASP A 212 18.57 26.86 -33.35
C ASP A 212 19.12 28.19 -32.84
N GLN A 213 19.29 28.35 -31.53
CA GLN A 213 19.96 29.53 -30.96
C GLN A 213 21.41 29.64 -31.44
N ASN A 214 22.15 28.54 -31.50
CA ASN A 214 23.50 28.52 -32.02
C ASN A 214 23.57 28.90 -33.51
N ARG A 215 22.58 28.47 -34.32
CA ARG A 215 22.47 28.89 -35.73
C ARG A 215 22.17 30.38 -35.84
N LEU A 216 21.23 30.90 -35.06
CA LEU A 216 20.91 32.32 -35.02
C LEU A 216 22.14 33.16 -34.64
N LEU A 217 22.90 32.75 -33.62
CA LEU A 217 24.12 33.44 -33.20
C LEU A 217 25.17 33.51 -34.32
N ARG A 218 25.30 32.46 -35.14
CA ARG A 218 26.19 32.49 -36.31
C ARG A 218 25.74 33.50 -37.36
N LEU A 219 24.43 33.58 -37.62
CA LEU A 219 23.87 34.55 -38.55
C LEU A 219 24.07 35.98 -38.03
N VAL A 220 23.78 36.23 -36.75
CA VAL A 220 23.99 37.54 -36.13
C VAL A 220 25.47 37.95 -36.18
N LYS A 221 26.39 37.01 -35.94
CA LYS A 221 27.83 37.24 -36.06
C LYS A 221 28.26 37.55 -37.49
N ALA A 222 27.63 36.94 -38.50
CA ALA A 222 27.89 37.28 -39.90
C ALA A 222 27.36 38.68 -40.24
N ILE A 223 26.14 39.01 -39.80
CA ILE A 223 25.54 40.34 -39.97
C ILE A 223 26.39 41.41 -39.28
N SER A 224 26.96 41.12 -38.10
CA SER A 224 27.74 42.12 -37.37
C SER A 224 28.97 42.58 -38.13
N GLN A 225 29.49 41.80 -39.09
CA GLN A 225 30.63 42.19 -39.91
C GLN A 225 30.28 43.26 -40.96
N THR A 226 29.03 43.29 -41.45
CA THR A 226 28.56 44.21 -42.48
C THR A 226 27.72 45.35 -41.90
N ASP A 227 26.87 45.04 -40.93
CA ASP A 227 25.99 45.97 -40.24
C ASP A 227 25.97 45.67 -38.73
N PRO A 228 26.93 46.23 -37.97
CA PRO A 228 27.03 46.02 -36.52
C PRO A 228 25.81 46.54 -35.77
N THR A 229 25.15 47.60 -36.27
CA THR A 229 23.96 48.17 -35.64
C THR A 229 22.77 47.22 -35.75
N THR A 230 22.50 46.68 -36.94
CA THR A 230 21.42 45.71 -37.12
C THR A 230 21.66 44.43 -36.32
N ALA A 231 22.91 43.93 -36.29
CA ALA A 231 23.26 42.77 -35.47
C ALA A 231 23.02 43.02 -33.96
N ALA A 232 23.42 44.19 -33.44
CA ALA A 232 23.16 44.57 -32.05
C ALA A 232 21.64 44.62 -31.76
N ARG A 233 20.87 45.21 -32.67
CA ARG A 233 19.40 45.32 -32.52
C ARG A 233 18.72 43.95 -32.48
N ILE A 234 19.15 43.00 -33.32
CA ILE A 234 18.65 41.62 -33.31
C ILE A 234 19.04 40.90 -32.00
N LEU A 235 20.29 41.05 -31.56
CA LEU A 235 20.81 40.38 -30.37
C LEU A 235 20.13 40.88 -29.08
N PHE A 236 20.03 42.19 -28.92
CA PHE A 236 19.47 42.83 -27.74
C PHE A 236 17.95 43.04 -27.82
N LYS A 237 17.33 42.74 -28.97
CA LYS A 237 15.90 42.96 -29.25
C LYS A 237 15.45 44.39 -28.96
N ARG A 238 16.29 45.35 -29.35
CA ARG A 238 16.12 46.78 -29.11
C ARG A 238 16.35 47.55 -30.39
N ASN A 239 15.63 48.66 -30.59
CA ASN A 239 15.76 49.50 -31.79
C ASN A 239 16.42 50.86 -31.52
N ASP A 240 16.60 51.20 -30.24
CA ASP A 240 17.13 52.47 -29.72
C ASP A 240 18.65 52.43 -29.47
N ILE A 241 19.35 51.57 -30.20
CA ILE A 241 20.79 51.36 -30.07
C ILE A 241 21.46 51.41 -31.43
N ALA A 242 22.70 51.88 -31.43
CA ALA A 242 23.65 51.80 -32.52
C ALA A 242 24.91 51.06 -32.04
N ALA A 243 25.65 50.49 -32.99
CA ALA A 243 26.85 49.76 -32.67
C ALA A 243 27.91 49.88 -33.77
N GLU A 244 29.17 49.77 -33.34
CA GLU A 244 30.35 49.74 -34.18
C GLU A 244 31.26 48.58 -33.79
N ASN A 245 32.01 48.03 -34.76
CA ASN A 245 33.02 47.02 -34.47
C ASN A 245 34.32 47.69 -34.01
N VAL A 246 34.81 47.30 -32.84
CA VAL A 246 36.13 47.70 -32.32
C VAL A 246 36.97 46.44 -32.15
N GLY A 247 37.78 46.13 -33.16
CA GLY A 247 38.54 44.89 -33.23
C GLY A 247 37.62 43.66 -33.21
N SER A 248 37.75 42.80 -32.20
CA SER A 248 36.90 41.62 -32.01
C SER A 248 35.64 41.88 -31.16
N PHE A 249 35.38 43.13 -30.78
CA PHE A 249 34.28 43.50 -29.90
C PHE A 249 33.24 44.36 -30.62
N LEU A 250 31.98 44.21 -30.19
CA LEU A 250 30.88 45.05 -30.62
C LEU A 250 30.66 46.14 -29.57
N LYS A 251 30.97 47.39 -29.91
CA LYS A 251 30.74 48.55 -29.04
C LYS A 251 29.34 49.09 -29.32
N VAL A 252 28.48 49.08 -28.29
CA VAL A 252 27.06 49.46 -28.39
C VAL A 252 26.82 50.76 -27.63
N PHE A 253 26.05 51.67 -28.20
CA PHE A 253 25.70 52.95 -27.60
C PHE A 253 24.22 53.28 -27.88
N PRO A 254 23.56 54.03 -26.98
CA PRO A 254 22.19 54.47 -27.20
C PRO A 254 22.11 55.45 -28.38
N CYS A 255 20.99 55.41 -29.10
CA CYS A 255 20.62 56.41 -30.10
C CYS A 255 19.86 57.57 -29.46
#